data_AF-A0A8T5PZQ7-F1
#
_entry.id   AF-A0A8T5PZQ7-F1
#
_cell.length_a   1.000
_cell.length_b   1.000
_cell.length_c   1.000
_cell.angle_alpha   90.00
_cell.angle_beta   90.00
_cell.angle_gamma   90.00
#
_symmetry.space_group_name_H-M   'P 1'
#
loop_
_entity.id
_entity.type
_entity.pdbx_description
1 polymer ?
#
loop_
_entity_poly.entity_id
_entity_poly.type
_entity_poly.pdbx_seq_one_letter_code
_entity_poly.pdbx_strand_id
1 'polypeptide(L)'
;MIKDSLKKTSGIIKKNRKKVLLLLSLQVVFFIMMSIILYNTLNPAMRHARDAIDYYDSINISENPGMFDYMGKDPLKVYNNYKSMVHYLKLMALFSFLAYIIIEGGLWALSDDLIKRKSPKQFLNYFINFAALSLGFVILSYIFVFNALRSIIFGEGYGLIPLILVLFLLIMLAYLLFTGYSLIGRRRLKDILRVCFLKGVLNFHSIIFAFMTGLLIIALSSCLLYLAVEANLFILLIAMLLFVFSLVFTRLFFMVFVNGVVRKRY
;
A
#
# COMPACT_ATOMS: atom_id res chain seq x y z
N MET A 1 20.38 4.69 19.08
CA MET A 1 19.06 5.16 18.59
C MET A 1 18.15 4.03 18.11
N ILE A 2 18.59 3.17 17.19
CA ILE A 2 17.77 2.01 16.73
C ILE A 2 17.50 1.05 17.89
N LYS A 3 18.56 0.61 18.60
CA LYS A 3 18.44 -0.24 19.80
C LYS A 3 17.48 0.36 20.84
N ASP A 4 17.55 1.65 21.08
CA ASP A 4 16.65 2.35 22.01
C ASP A 4 15.20 2.36 21.53
N SER A 5 15.00 2.54 20.21
CA SER A 5 13.68 2.55 19.58
C SER A 5 13.05 1.15 19.58
N LEU A 6 13.85 0.11 19.32
CA LEU A 6 13.43 -1.30 19.48
C LEU A 6 13.05 -1.59 20.93
N LYS A 7 13.90 -1.23 21.90
CA LYS A 7 13.62 -1.43 23.33
C LYS A 7 12.34 -0.71 23.77
N LYS A 8 12.13 0.53 23.34
CA LYS A 8 10.90 1.30 23.60
C LYS A 8 9.67 0.64 22.98
N THR A 9 9.77 0.19 21.74
CA THR A 9 8.68 -0.50 21.02
C THR A 9 8.27 -1.77 21.75
N SER A 10 9.24 -2.62 22.12
CA SER A 10 9.00 -3.81 22.92
C SER A 10 8.38 -3.50 24.28
N GLY A 11 8.81 -2.40 24.93
CA GLY A 11 8.22 -1.92 26.17
C GLY A 11 6.75 -1.50 26.02
N ILE A 12 6.42 -0.78 24.95
CA ILE A 12 5.04 -0.37 24.63
C ILE A 12 4.16 -1.59 24.39
N ILE A 13 4.66 -2.59 23.65
CA ILE A 13 3.94 -3.83 23.36
C ILE A 13 3.66 -4.60 24.65
N LYS A 14 4.68 -4.79 25.49
CA LYS A 14 4.54 -5.51 26.78
C LYS A 14 3.54 -4.84 27.72
N LYS A 15 3.52 -3.50 27.75
CA LYS A 15 2.64 -2.71 28.62
C LYS A 15 1.18 -2.70 28.15
N ASN A 16 0.93 -2.78 26.84
CA ASN A 16 -0.40 -2.58 26.26
C ASN A 16 -0.93 -3.81 25.49
N ARG A 17 -0.74 -5.02 26.04
CA ARG A 17 -1.04 -6.29 25.36
C ARG A 17 -2.43 -6.35 24.71
N LYS A 18 -3.48 -5.90 25.41
CA LYS A 18 -4.87 -5.91 24.89
C LYS A 18 -5.04 -5.04 23.65
N LYS A 19 -4.48 -3.83 23.66
CA LYS A 19 -4.54 -2.91 22.52
C LYS A 19 -3.68 -3.41 21.34
N VAL A 20 -2.55 -4.07 21.62
CA VAL A 20 -1.76 -4.72 20.57
C VAL A 20 -2.52 -5.89 19.96
N LEU A 21 -3.22 -6.70 20.77
CA LEU A 21 -4.07 -7.77 20.25
C LEU A 21 -5.17 -7.21 19.34
N LEU A 22 -5.80 -6.09 19.71
CA LEU A 22 -6.75 -5.39 18.84
C LEU A 22 -6.10 -4.94 17.51
N LEU A 23 -4.88 -4.40 17.54
CA LEU A 23 -4.14 -4.06 16.31
C LEU A 23 -3.90 -5.29 15.42
N LEU A 24 -3.52 -6.43 16.02
CA LEU A 24 -3.32 -7.68 15.27
C LEU A 24 -4.65 -8.16 14.65
N SER A 25 -5.73 -8.18 15.41
CA SER A 25 -7.05 -8.58 14.92
C SER A 25 -7.53 -7.67 13.79
N LEU A 26 -7.39 -6.34 13.93
CA LEU A 26 -7.73 -5.40 12.87
C LEU A 26 -6.86 -5.57 11.62
N GLN A 27 -5.59 -5.92 11.77
CA GLN A 27 -4.71 -6.23 10.64
C GLN A 27 -5.14 -7.51 9.91
N VAL A 28 -5.59 -8.55 10.64
CA VAL A 28 -6.17 -9.75 10.02
C VAL A 28 -7.45 -9.41 9.27
N VAL A 29 -8.35 -8.62 9.88
CA VAL A 29 -9.59 -8.15 9.22
C VAL A 29 -9.26 -7.36 7.94
N PHE A 30 -8.23 -6.52 7.96
CA PHE A 30 -7.76 -5.82 6.76
C PHE A 30 -7.40 -6.80 5.65
N PHE A 31 -6.60 -7.83 5.94
CA PHE A 31 -6.22 -8.83 4.93
C PHE A 31 -7.43 -9.59 4.39
N ILE A 32 -8.33 -10.05 5.26
CA ILE A 32 -9.56 -10.74 4.84
C ILE A 32 -10.39 -9.85 3.92
N MET A 33 -10.58 -8.58 4.29
CA MET A 33 -11.36 -7.63 3.52
C MET A 33 -10.72 -7.35 2.15
N MET A 34 -9.40 -7.19 2.10
CA MET A 34 -8.65 -7.04 0.85
C MET A 34 -8.78 -8.28 -0.04
N SER A 35 -8.71 -9.49 0.53
CA SER A 35 -8.93 -10.73 -0.21
C SER A 35 -10.34 -10.83 -0.78
N ILE A 36 -11.37 -10.43 -0.02
CA ILE A 36 -12.76 -10.40 -0.50
C ILE A 36 -12.94 -9.39 -1.64
N ILE A 37 -12.35 -8.20 -1.51
CA ILE A 37 -12.38 -7.19 -2.59
C ILE A 37 -11.73 -7.76 -3.84
N LEU A 38 -10.50 -8.28 -3.73
CA LEU A 38 -9.78 -8.88 -4.85
C LEU A 38 -10.57 -10.02 -5.49
N TYR A 39 -11.12 -10.93 -4.71
CA TYR A 39 -11.93 -12.04 -5.24
C TYR A 39 -13.15 -11.54 -6.03
N ASN A 40 -13.86 -10.54 -5.52
CA ASN A 40 -15.08 -10.01 -6.13
C ASN A 40 -14.84 -9.06 -7.31
N THR A 41 -13.64 -8.50 -7.46
CA THR A 41 -13.33 -7.55 -8.55
C THR A 41 -12.31 -8.09 -9.55
N LEU A 42 -11.21 -8.69 -9.09
CA LEU A 42 -10.14 -9.18 -9.96
C LEU A 42 -10.59 -10.40 -10.75
N ASN A 43 -11.29 -11.37 -10.13
CA ASN A 43 -11.70 -12.58 -10.85
C ASN A 43 -12.70 -12.29 -11.99
N PRO A 44 -13.74 -11.45 -11.82
CA PRO A 44 -14.56 -11.01 -12.95
C PRO A 44 -13.78 -10.23 -14.01
N ALA A 45 -12.87 -9.34 -13.61
CA ALA A 45 -12.03 -8.60 -14.56
C ALA A 45 -11.17 -9.54 -15.42
N MET A 46 -10.53 -10.54 -14.80
CA MET A 46 -9.73 -11.56 -15.48
C MET A 46 -10.57 -12.44 -16.41
N ARG A 47 -11.81 -12.77 -16.03
CA ARG A 47 -12.74 -13.49 -16.90
C ARG A 47 -13.08 -12.68 -18.16
N HIS A 48 -13.46 -11.41 -18.02
CA HIS A 48 -13.72 -10.56 -19.18
C HIS A 48 -12.47 -10.33 -20.05
N ALA A 49 -11.29 -10.22 -19.43
CA ALA A 49 -10.03 -10.15 -20.17
C ALA A 49 -9.79 -11.42 -20.99
N ARG A 50 -10.00 -12.60 -20.39
CA ARG A 50 -9.90 -13.89 -21.06
C ARG A 50 -10.93 -14.03 -22.17
N ASP A 51 -12.19 -13.67 -21.94
CA ASP A 51 -13.23 -13.75 -22.97
C ASP A 51 -12.94 -12.86 -24.18
N ALA A 52 -12.22 -11.74 -23.98
CA ALA A 52 -11.74 -10.90 -25.07
C ALA A 52 -10.56 -11.55 -25.82
N ILE A 53 -9.61 -12.16 -25.12
CA ILE A 53 -8.48 -12.90 -25.72
C ILE A 53 -8.99 -14.11 -26.50
N ASP A 54 -9.81 -14.96 -25.88
CA ASP A 54 -10.37 -16.17 -26.50
C ASP A 54 -11.18 -15.83 -27.76
N TYR A 55 -11.84 -14.66 -27.80
CA TYR A 55 -12.50 -14.17 -29.00
C TYR A 55 -11.50 -13.84 -30.13
N TYR A 56 -10.41 -13.14 -29.83
CA TYR A 56 -9.38 -12.85 -30.84
C TYR A 56 -8.65 -14.12 -31.31
N ASP A 57 -8.38 -15.06 -30.41
CA ASP A 57 -7.76 -16.35 -30.76
C ASP A 57 -8.68 -17.20 -31.65
N SER A 58 -10.00 -17.02 -31.54
CA SER A 58 -10.99 -17.68 -32.41
C SER A 58 -11.10 -17.07 -33.82
N ILE A 59 -10.55 -15.88 -34.04
CA ILE A 59 -10.47 -15.26 -35.37
C ILE A 59 -9.32 -15.93 -36.11
N ASN A 60 -9.63 -16.93 -36.93
CA ASN A 60 -8.63 -17.67 -37.72
C ASN A 60 -8.12 -16.78 -38.88
N ILE A 61 -7.06 -16.00 -38.63
CA ILE A 61 -6.50 -15.02 -39.57
C ILE A 61 -6.05 -15.69 -40.89
N SER A 62 -5.77 -17.00 -40.88
CA SER A 62 -5.36 -17.76 -42.06
C SER A 62 -6.46 -18.07 -43.07
N GLU A 63 -7.74 -17.98 -42.71
CA GLU A 63 -8.86 -18.40 -43.59
C GLU A 63 -9.49 -17.26 -44.40
N ASN A 64 -9.15 -15.99 -44.14
CA ASN A 64 -9.66 -14.85 -44.91
C ASN A 64 -8.61 -13.72 -45.06
N PRO A 65 -7.59 -13.89 -45.91
CA PRO A 65 -6.50 -12.91 -46.08
C PRO A 65 -6.92 -11.60 -46.78
N GLY A 66 -8.19 -11.46 -47.18
CA GLY A 66 -8.69 -10.33 -47.97
C GLY A 66 -9.68 -9.40 -47.26
N MET A 67 -10.16 -9.73 -46.07
CA MET A 67 -11.00 -8.81 -45.29
C MET A 67 -10.18 -8.20 -44.15
N PHE A 68 -10.11 -6.87 -44.14
CA PHE A 68 -9.63 -6.03 -43.04
C PHE A 68 -10.50 -6.15 -41.77
N ASP A 69 -11.19 -7.27 -41.55
CA ASP A 69 -12.06 -7.50 -40.40
C ASP A 69 -11.23 -8.03 -39.21
N TYR A 70 -10.21 -7.27 -38.83
CA TYR A 70 -9.36 -7.52 -37.66
C TYR A 70 -10.16 -7.53 -36.35
N MET A 71 -11.44 -7.15 -36.38
CA MET A 71 -12.33 -7.16 -35.24
C MET A 71 -13.26 -8.38 -35.19
N GLY A 72 -13.27 -9.22 -36.24
CA GLY A 72 -14.13 -10.39 -36.35
C GLY A 72 -15.63 -10.07 -36.42
N LYS A 73 -16.46 -11.11 -36.28
CA LYS A 73 -17.92 -11.03 -36.51
C LYS A 73 -18.71 -10.21 -35.45
N ASP A 74 -18.13 -9.95 -34.29
CA ASP A 74 -18.76 -9.23 -33.18
C ASP A 74 -17.75 -8.34 -32.40
N PRO A 75 -17.33 -7.20 -32.97
CA PRO A 75 -16.50 -6.19 -32.28
C PRO A 75 -17.14 -5.69 -30.97
N LEU A 76 -18.47 -5.70 -30.90
CA LEU A 76 -19.21 -5.18 -29.75
C LEU A 76 -18.98 -6.05 -28.52
N LYS A 77 -18.83 -7.37 -28.69
CA LYS A 77 -18.46 -8.30 -27.62
C LYS A 77 -17.12 -7.94 -26.97
N VAL A 78 -16.08 -7.65 -27.77
CA VAL A 78 -14.77 -7.24 -27.26
C VAL A 78 -14.87 -5.92 -26.50
N TYR A 79 -15.55 -4.92 -27.09
CA TYR A 79 -15.75 -3.63 -26.43
C TYR A 79 -16.48 -3.77 -25.10
N ASN A 80 -17.55 -4.58 -25.04
CA ASN A 80 -18.30 -4.82 -23.81
C ASN A 80 -17.46 -5.54 -22.75
N ASN A 81 -16.65 -6.53 -23.13
CA ASN A 81 -15.73 -7.20 -22.22
C ASN A 81 -14.66 -6.23 -21.68
N TYR A 82 -14.06 -5.41 -22.54
CA TYR A 82 -13.11 -4.37 -22.12
C TYR A 82 -13.76 -3.38 -21.14
N LYS A 83 -14.96 -2.87 -21.47
CA LYS A 83 -15.71 -1.93 -20.62
C LYS A 83 -16.01 -2.55 -19.25
N SER A 84 -16.44 -3.81 -19.21
CA SER A 84 -16.71 -4.55 -17.97
C SER A 84 -15.43 -4.78 -17.15
N MET A 85 -14.33 -5.18 -17.79
CA MET A 85 -13.02 -5.31 -17.15
C MET A 85 -12.60 -3.99 -16.49
N VAL A 86 -12.66 -2.88 -17.23
CA VAL A 86 -12.33 -1.54 -16.69
C VAL A 86 -13.24 -1.15 -15.53
N HIS A 87 -14.53 -1.48 -15.61
CA HIS A 87 -15.47 -1.23 -14.52
C HIS A 87 -15.06 -1.97 -13.23
N TYR A 88 -14.75 -3.27 -13.32
CA TYR A 88 -14.30 -4.04 -12.17
C TYR A 88 -12.96 -3.56 -11.59
N LEU A 89 -12.01 -3.16 -12.45
CA LEU A 89 -10.74 -2.57 -11.98
C LEU A 89 -10.96 -1.23 -11.27
N LYS A 90 -11.89 -0.40 -11.73
CA LYS A 90 -12.29 0.85 -11.02
C LYS A 90 -12.91 0.55 -9.67
N LEU A 91 -13.81 -0.44 -9.58
CA LEU A 91 -14.38 -0.87 -8.31
C LEU A 91 -13.31 -1.42 -7.36
N MET A 92 -12.36 -2.22 -7.87
CA MET A 92 -11.22 -2.73 -7.10
C MET A 92 -10.43 -1.58 -6.48
N ALA A 93 -10.06 -0.57 -7.28
CA ALA A 93 -9.30 0.59 -6.82
C ALA A 93 -10.07 1.39 -5.76
N LEU A 94 -11.36 1.66 -6.00
CA LEU A 94 -12.22 2.40 -5.08
C LEU A 94 -12.38 1.67 -3.74
N PHE A 95 -12.78 0.40 -3.75
CA PHE A 95 -13.00 -0.35 -2.53
C PHE A 95 -11.71 -0.62 -1.77
N SER A 96 -10.60 -0.90 -2.47
CA SER A 96 -9.28 -1.04 -1.83
C SER A 96 -8.83 0.25 -1.16
N PHE A 97 -9.11 1.41 -1.78
CA PHE A 97 -8.76 2.70 -1.20
C PHE A 97 -9.62 3.04 0.02
N LEU A 98 -10.92 2.79 -0.04
CA LEU A 98 -11.82 2.97 1.12
C LEU A 98 -11.43 2.03 2.26
N ALA A 99 -11.14 0.76 1.95
CA ALA A 99 -10.63 -0.24 2.88
C ALA A 99 -9.36 0.24 3.60
N TYR A 100 -8.41 0.75 2.81
CA TYR A 100 -7.16 1.31 3.29
C TYR A 100 -7.40 2.50 4.23
N ILE A 101 -8.18 3.50 3.81
CA ILE A 101 -8.47 4.66 4.67
C ILE A 101 -9.10 4.24 6.00
N ILE A 102 -10.12 3.39 5.95
CA ILE A 102 -10.90 3.02 7.13
C ILE A 102 -10.07 2.18 8.10
N ILE A 103 -9.47 1.10 7.62
CA ILE A 103 -8.79 0.16 8.50
C ILE A 103 -7.36 0.59 8.80
N GLU A 104 -6.54 0.91 7.78
CA GLU A 104 -5.16 1.36 8.02
C GLU A 104 -5.14 2.71 8.74
N GLY A 105 -6.06 3.63 8.43
CA GLY A 105 -6.19 4.88 9.20
C GLY A 105 -6.49 4.63 10.68
N GLY A 106 -7.39 3.69 10.99
CA GLY A 106 -7.67 3.26 12.36
C GLY A 106 -6.46 2.61 13.03
N LEU A 107 -5.77 1.70 12.34
CA LEU A 107 -4.58 1.02 12.83
C LEU A 107 -3.44 1.99 13.15
N TRP A 108 -3.18 2.99 12.30
CA TRP A 108 -2.19 4.02 12.53
C TRP A 108 -2.59 4.94 13.70
N ALA A 109 -3.87 5.33 13.77
CA ALA A 109 -4.37 6.16 14.87
C ALA A 109 -4.25 5.45 16.23
N LEU A 110 -4.59 4.16 16.30
CA LEU A 110 -4.44 3.31 17.48
C LEU A 110 -2.98 3.09 17.86
N SER A 111 -2.11 2.93 16.86
CA SER A 111 -0.67 2.80 17.06
C SER A 111 -0.07 4.06 17.68
N ASP A 112 -0.51 5.25 17.27
CA ASP A 112 -0.07 6.50 17.92
C ASP A 112 -0.71 6.70 19.31
N ASP A 113 -1.96 6.26 19.53
CA ASP A 113 -2.59 6.24 20.87
C ASP A 113 -1.82 5.36 21.88
N LEU A 114 -1.23 4.25 21.42
CA LEU A 114 -0.34 3.42 22.24
C LEU A 114 0.91 4.15 22.72
N ILE A 115 1.43 5.08 21.91
CA ILE A 115 2.61 5.88 22.24
C ILE A 115 2.22 7.10 23.09
N LYS A 116 1.09 7.72 22.76
CA LYS A 116 0.59 8.94 23.39
C LYS A 116 -0.91 8.81 23.54
N ARG A 117 -1.38 8.49 24.75
CA ARG A 117 -2.81 8.41 25.06
C ARG A 117 -3.55 9.63 24.49
N LYS A 118 -4.51 9.40 23.60
CA LYS A 118 -5.27 10.43 22.90
C LYS A 118 -6.69 10.53 23.44
N SER A 119 -7.25 11.74 23.34
CA SER A 119 -8.70 11.91 23.43
C SER A 119 -9.39 11.45 22.13
N PRO A 120 -10.69 11.10 22.16
CA PRO A 120 -11.44 10.74 20.95
C PRO A 120 -11.37 11.79 19.83
N LYS A 121 -11.38 13.08 20.19
CA LYS A 121 -11.22 14.19 19.23
C LYS A 121 -9.85 14.17 18.53
N GLN A 122 -8.78 13.87 19.27
CA GLN A 122 -7.44 13.74 18.71
C GLN A 122 -7.30 12.49 17.84
N PHE A 123 -8.01 11.40 18.18
CA PHE A 123 -8.09 10.20 17.35
C PHE A 123 -8.76 10.49 16.01
N LEU A 124 -9.95 11.11 16.03
CA LEU A 124 -10.68 11.48 14.81
C LEU A 124 -9.87 12.46 13.93
N ASN A 125 -9.24 13.45 14.53
CA ASN A 125 -8.37 14.37 13.79
C ASN A 125 -7.17 13.64 13.17
N TYR A 126 -6.60 12.63 13.85
CA TYR A 126 -5.55 11.81 13.26
C TYR A 126 -6.06 11.07 12.03
N PHE A 127 -7.22 10.44 12.14
CA PHE A 127 -7.87 9.71 11.05
C PHE A 127 -8.15 10.60 9.82
N ILE A 128 -8.68 11.81 10.03
CA ILE A 128 -8.95 12.77 8.94
C ILE A 128 -7.64 13.18 8.24
N ASN A 129 -6.59 13.49 9.01
CA ASN A 129 -5.30 13.85 8.44
C ASN A 129 -4.65 12.67 7.69
N PHE A 130 -4.84 11.44 8.18
CA PHE A 130 -4.40 10.23 7.48
C PHE A 130 -5.12 10.08 6.14
N ALA A 131 -6.44 10.22 6.11
CA ALA A 131 -7.24 10.17 4.89
C ALA A 131 -6.81 11.24 3.88
N ALA A 132 -6.62 12.49 4.34
CA ALA A 132 -6.18 13.59 3.49
C ALA A 132 -4.79 13.36 2.88
N LEU A 133 -3.82 12.89 3.66
CA LEU A 133 -2.48 12.56 3.15
C LEU A 133 -2.52 11.39 2.15
N SER A 134 -3.32 10.35 2.45
CA SER A 134 -3.48 9.19 1.57
C SER A 134 -4.12 9.57 0.23
N LEU A 135 -5.16 10.42 0.27
CA LEU A 135 -5.82 10.92 -0.93
C LEU A 135 -4.86 11.76 -1.78
N GLY A 136 -4.11 12.68 -1.16
CA GLY A 136 -3.09 13.46 -1.86
C GLY A 136 -2.04 12.57 -2.52
N PHE A 137 -1.58 11.52 -1.82
CA PHE A 137 -0.65 10.55 -2.39
C PHE A 137 -1.23 9.78 -3.58
N VAL A 138 -2.48 9.30 -3.49
CA VAL A 138 -3.13 8.56 -4.59
C VAL A 138 -3.31 9.45 -5.81
N ILE A 139 -3.74 10.70 -5.64
CA ILE A 139 -3.88 11.65 -6.74
C ILE A 139 -2.53 11.92 -7.42
N LEU A 140 -1.48 12.19 -6.63
CA LEU A 140 -0.13 12.42 -7.17
C LEU A 140 0.40 11.17 -7.89
N SER A 141 0.26 10.00 -7.27
CA SER A 141 0.69 8.73 -7.86
C SER A 141 -0.03 8.45 -9.17
N TYR A 142 -1.34 8.71 -9.22
CA TYR A 142 -2.13 8.60 -10.45
C TYR A 142 -1.60 9.53 -11.53
N ILE A 143 -1.38 10.81 -11.23
CA ILE A 143 -0.85 11.79 -12.20
C ILE A 143 0.50 11.33 -12.75
N PHE A 144 1.44 10.92 -11.88
CA PHE A 144 2.76 10.50 -12.32
C PHE A 144 2.73 9.22 -13.14
N VAL A 145 2.01 8.19 -12.69
CA VAL A 145 1.91 6.92 -13.41
C VAL A 145 1.17 7.09 -14.73
N PHE A 146 0.06 7.84 -14.74
CA PHE A 146 -0.72 8.08 -15.95
C PHE A 146 0.09 8.82 -17.01
N ASN A 147 0.79 9.90 -16.63
CA ASN A 147 1.64 10.64 -17.55
C ASN A 147 2.80 9.78 -18.09
N ALA A 148 3.39 8.95 -17.24
CA ALA A 148 4.45 8.02 -17.64
C ALA A 148 3.96 6.99 -18.67
N LEU A 149 2.84 6.32 -18.38
CA LEU A 149 2.24 5.32 -19.26
C LEU A 149 1.82 5.95 -20.60
N ARG A 150 1.25 7.16 -20.56
CA ARG A 150 0.89 7.90 -21.77
C ARG A 150 2.12 8.18 -22.64
N SER A 151 3.21 8.68 -22.05
CA SER A 151 4.45 8.96 -22.78
C SER A 151 5.03 7.71 -23.46
N ILE A 152 4.95 6.54 -22.79
CA ILE A 152 5.39 5.25 -23.35
C ILE A 152 4.49 4.80 -24.51
N ILE A 153 3.16 4.83 -24.33
CA ILE A 153 2.20 4.32 -25.32
C ILE A 153 2.19 5.19 -26.59
N PHE A 154 2.30 6.51 -26.47
CA PHE A 154 2.23 7.43 -27.59
C PHE A 154 3.59 7.76 -28.21
N GLY A 155 4.65 7.04 -27.82
CA GLY A 155 5.89 6.97 -28.59
C GLY A 155 6.72 8.25 -28.62
N GLU A 156 6.69 9.09 -27.59
CA GLU A 156 7.49 10.32 -27.52
C GLU A 156 9.02 10.08 -27.35
N GLY A 157 9.55 8.92 -27.78
CA GLY A 157 10.99 8.69 -27.96
C GLY A 157 11.80 8.39 -26.71
N TYR A 158 11.16 8.24 -25.54
CA TYR A 158 11.87 7.89 -24.31
C TYR A 158 11.69 6.40 -23.99
N GLY A 159 12.79 5.64 -23.98
CA GLY A 159 12.83 4.20 -23.66
C GLY A 159 12.45 3.86 -22.20
N LEU A 160 13.13 2.92 -21.54
CA LEU A 160 12.80 2.53 -20.14
C LEU A 160 13.01 3.65 -19.08
N ILE A 161 13.64 4.77 -19.45
CA ILE A 161 14.08 5.84 -18.54
C ILE A 161 12.91 6.54 -17.80
N PRO A 162 11.81 6.97 -18.45
CA PRO A 162 10.69 7.59 -17.75
C PRO A 162 10.04 6.66 -16.73
N LEU A 163 9.99 5.35 -17.02
CA LEU A 163 9.46 4.36 -16.08
C LEU A 163 10.31 4.26 -14.81
N ILE A 164 11.64 4.25 -14.96
CA ILE A 164 12.58 4.24 -13.83
C ILE A 164 12.45 5.52 -13.00
N LEU A 165 12.35 6.69 -13.65
CA LEU A 165 12.17 7.97 -12.97
C LEU A 165 10.86 8.00 -12.18
N VAL A 166 9.77 7.49 -12.74
CA VAL A 166 8.46 7.42 -12.08
C VAL A 166 8.50 6.45 -10.90
N LEU A 167 9.16 5.30 -11.05
CA LEU A 167 9.37 4.37 -9.94
C LEU A 167 10.13 5.04 -8.79
N PHE A 168 11.22 5.75 -9.09
CA PHE A 168 12.00 6.48 -8.08
C PHE A 168 11.17 7.55 -7.38
N LEU A 169 10.35 8.29 -8.14
CA LEU A 169 9.47 9.31 -7.62
C LEU A 169 8.36 8.71 -6.72
N LEU A 170 7.78 7.56 -7.09
CA LEU A 170 6.82 6.83 -6.25
C LEU A 170 7.46 6.36 -4.93
N ILE A 171 8.70 5.86 -4.97
CA ILE A 171 9.44 5.48 -3.76
C ILE A 171 9.66 6.70 -2.86
N MET A 172 10.04 7.84 -3.44
CA MET A 172 10.23 9.08 -2.69
C MET A 172 8.91 9.58 -2.07
N LEU A 173 7.80 9.52 -2.82
CA LEU A 173 6.47 9.88 -2.32
C LEU A 173 6.03 8.95 -1.20
N ALA A 174 6.23 7.63 -1.34
CA ALA A 174 5.91 6.65 -0.33
C ALA A 174 6.72 6.92 0.96
N TYR A 175 8.02 7.20 0.83
CA TYR A 175 8.87 7.60 1.95
C TYR A 175 8.32 8.83 2.70
N LEU A 176 7.92 9.87 1.97
CA LEU A 176 7.34 11.08 2.56
C LEU A 176 6.00 10.78 3.24
N LEU A 177 5.17 9.92 2.63
CA LEU A 177 3.87 9.51 3.16
C LEU A 177 4.00 8.77 4.49
N PHE A 178 4.85 7.73 4.57
CA PHE A 178 5.09 6.96 5.79
C PHE A 178 5.66 7.83 6.92
N THR A 179 6.59 8.73 6.58
CA THR A 179 7.12 9.73 7.52
C THR A 179 6.00 10.66 8.00
N GLY A 180 5.12 11.10 7.10
CA GLY A 180 3.93 11.89 7.37
C GLY A 180 3.00 11.24 8.37
N TYR A 181 2.62 9.98 8.14
CA TYR A 181 1.75 9.22 9.04
C TYR A 181 2.31 9.16 10.47
N SER A 182 3.61 8.95 10.60
CA SER A 182 4.29 8.90 11.90
C SER A 182 4.25 10.23 12.67
N LEU A 183 4.00 11.35 11.99
CA LEU A 183 4.02 12.70 12.55
C LEU A 183 2.65 13.35 12.74
N ILE A 184 1.56 12.73 12.24
CA ILE A 184 0.20 13.31 12.32
C ILE A 184 -0.19 13.70 13.75
N GLY A 185 0.07 12.84 14.74
CA GLY A 185 -0.32 13.07 16.14
C GLY A 185 0.42 14.19 16.87
N ARG A 186 1.23 15.00 16.17
CA ARG A 186 2.03 16.08 16.76
C ARG A 186 1.72 17.45 16.20
N ARG A 187 1.11 17.54 15.02
CA ARG A 187 1.14 18.76 14.21
C ARG A 187 -0.15 18.90 13.40
N ARG A 188 -0.45 20.14 13.00
CA ARG A 188 -1.52 20.41 12.03
C ARG A 188 -1.07 19.95 10.64
N LEU A 189 -2.00 19.57 9.78
CA LEU A 189 -1.70 19.04 8.44
C LEU A 189 -0.69 19.88 7.64
N LYS A 190 -0.87 21.21 7.65
CA LYS A 190 0.02 22.17 6.98
C LYS A 190 1.48 22.06 7.47
N ASP A 191 1.66 21.83 8.76
CA ASP A 191 2.98 21.70 9.38
C ASP A 191 3.59 20.31 9.16
N ILE A 192 2.76 19.28 8.93
CA ILE A 192 3.24 17.91 8.66
C ILE A 192 4.06 17.92 7.38
N LEU A 193 3.54 18.47 6.28
CA LEU A 193 4.27 18.50 5.01
C LEU A 193 5.59 19.24 5.12
N ARG A 194 5.57 20.43 5.72
CA ARG A 194 6.78 21.25 5.94
C ARG A 194 7.82 20.49 6.77
N VAL A 195 7.39 19.81 7.84
CA VAL A 195 8.30 19.08 8.73
C VAL A 195 8.78 17.78 8.10
N CYS A 196 7.93 17.07 7.34
CA CYS A 196 8.33 15.88 6.60
C CYS A 196 9.38 16.23 5.55
N PHE A 197 9.19 17.33 4.82
CA PHE A 197 10.16 17.78 3.85
C PHE A 197 11.46 18.22 4.54
N LEU A 198 11.40 19.21 5.45
CA LEU A 198 12.61 19.75 6.08
C LEU A 198 13.34 18.71 6.94
N LYS A 199 12.65 18.03 7.86
CA LYS A 199 13.30 17.08 8.78
C LYS A 199 13.50 15.71 8.17
N GLY A 200 12.60 15.28 7.28
CA GLY A 200 12.72 14.00 6.58
C GLY A 200 13.86 14.02 5.57
N VAL A 201 14.08 15.12 4.84
CA VAL A 201 15.25 15.25 3.95
C VAL A 201 16.55 15.38 4.76
N LEU A 202 16.57 16.25 5.78
CA LEU A 202 17.78 16.44 6.61
C LEU A 202 18.22 15.19 7.41
N ASN A 203 17.33 14.22 7.61
CA ASN A 203 17.64 12.97 8.30
C ASN A 203 17.30 11.76 7.43
N PHE A 204 17.33 11.93 6.10
CA PHE A 204 16.93 10.91 5.14
C PHE A 204 17.66 9.59 5.39
N HIS A 205 18.98 9.62 5.53
CA HIS A 205 19.79 8.41 5.80
C HIS A 205 19.35 7.63 7.05
N SER A 206 18.98 8.34 8.13
CA SER A 206 18.53 7.68 9.36
C SER A 206 17.14 7.08 9.21
N ILE A 207 16.21 7.81 8.60
CA ILE A 207 14.82 7.37 8.43
C ILE A 207 14.75 6.22 7.41
N ILE A 208 15.49 6.32 6.29
CA ILE A 208 15.53 5.26 5.30
C ILE A 208 16.17 3.99 5.86
N PHE A 209 17.21 4.10 6.70
CA PHE A 209 17.77 2.91 7.35
C PHE A 209 16.76 2.23 8.28
N ALA A 210 15.97 2.99 9.03
CA ALA A 210 14.88 2.43 9.84
C ALA A 210 13.78 1.80 8.98
N PHE A 211 13.45 2.42 7.85
CA PHE A 211 12.50 1.87 6.88
C PHE A 211 13.00 0.54 6.28
N MET A 212 14.27 0.49 5.85
CA MET A 212 14.92 -0.73 5.35
C MET A 212 14.97 -1.83 6.39
N THR A 213 15.21 -1.50 7.66
CA THR A 213 15.13 -2.47 8.77
C THR A 213 13.72 -3.06 8.87
N GLY A 214 12.67 -2.22 8.75
CA GLY A 214 11.30 -2.69 8.74
C GLY A 214 10.97 -3.58 7.55
N LEU A 215 11.39 -3.17 6.34
CA LEU A 215 11.22 -3.97 5.13
C LEU A 215 11.93 -5.32 5.22
N LEU A 216 13.14 -5.36 5.78
CA LEU A 216 13.86 -6.62 5.99
C LEU A 216 13.09 -7.57 6.92
N ILE A 217 12.54 -7.06 8.03
CA ILE A 217 11.72 -7.86 8.95
C ILE A 217 10.48 -8.41 8.23
N ILE A 218 9.79 -7.57 7.44
CA ILE A 218 8.62 -7.99 6.66
C ILE A 218 9.03 -9.04 5.64
N ALA A 219 10.09 -8.82 4.86
CA ALA A 219 10.58 -9.74 3.84
C ALA A 219 10.97 -11.10 4.42
N LEU A 220 11.66 -11.13 5.56
CA LEU A 220 11.98 -12.37 6.27
C LEU A 220 10.70 -13.09 6.73
N SER A 221 9.72 -12.36 7.27
CA SER A 221 8.44 -12.97 7.66
C SER A 221 7.62 -13.47 6.47
N SER A 222 7.67 -12.79 5.32
CA SER A 222 7.06 -13.26 4.07
C SER A 222 7.75 -14.50 3.50
N CYS A 223 9.08 -14.56 3.57
CA CYS A 223 9.85 -15.73 3.16
C CYS A 223 9.50 -16.94 4.04
N LEU A 224 9.43 -16.74 5.37
CA LEU A 224 8.96 -17.78 6.29
C LEU A 224 7.52 -18.23 5.97
N LEU A 225 6.63 -17.29 5.64
CA LEU A 225 5.26 -17.60 5.25
C LEU A 225 5.22 -18.46 3.98
N TYR A 226 6.02 -18.11 2.96
CA TYR A 226 6.13 -18.87 1.72
C TYR A 226 6.63 -20.30 1.97
N LEU A 227 7.72 -20.45 2.72
CA LEU A 227 8.28 -21.76 3.08
C LEU A 227 7.30 -22.59 3.93
N ALA A 228 6.42 -21.95 4.69
CA ALA A 228 5.43 -22.62 5.52
C ALA A 228 4.20 -23.12 4.73
N VAL A 229 3.98 -22.70 3.49
CA VAL A 229 2.82 -23.12 2.67
C VAL A 229 2.82 -24.63 2.43
N GLU A 230 4.00 -25.21 2.19
CA GLU A 230 4.16 -26.65 1.92
C GLU A 230 4.41 -27.47 3.18
N ALA A 231 4.52 -26.82 4.35
CA ALA A 231 4.68 -27.49 5.63
C ALA A 231 3.32 -27.97 6.17
N ASN A 232 3.21 -28.21 7.49
CA ASN A 232 1.94 -28.52 8.12
C ASN A 232 1.13 -27.24 8.44
N LEU A 233 -0.20 -27.39 8.58
CA LEU A 233 -1.13 -26.31 8.87
C LEU A 233 -0.75 -25.49 10.12
N PHE A 234 -0.18 -26.14 11.14
CA PHE A 234 0.22 -25.47 12.38
C PHE A 234 1.38 -24.49 12.16
N ILE A 235 2.41 -24.89 11.41
CA ILE A 235 3.54 -24.02 11.04
C ILE A 235 3.04 -22.84 10.20
N LEU A 236 2.14 -23.09 9.25
CA LEU A 236 1.52 -22.04 8.44
C LEU A 236 0.79 -20.99 9.30
N LEU A 237 -0.02 -21.42 10.26
CA LEU A 237 -0.72 -20.53 11.18
C LEU A 237 0.23 -19.68 12.02
N ILE A 238 1.32 -20.28 12.52
CA ILE A 238 2.36 -19.53 13.25
C ILE A 238 3.03 -18.51 12.34
N ALA A 239 3.39 -18.89 11.11
CA ALA A 239 4.02 -17.99 10.15
C ALA A 239 3.10 -16.81 9.79
N MET A 240 1.79 -17.06 9.62
CA MET A 240 0.78 -16.01 9.41
C MET A 240 0.73 -15.04 10.59
N LEU A 241 0.68 -15.55 11.83
CA LEU A 241 0.68 -14.71 13.03
C LEU A 241 1.97 -13.89 13.16
N LEU A 242 3.13 -14.48 12.85
CA LEU A 242 4.41 -13.78 12.84
C LEU A 242 4.46 -12.68 11.77
N PHE A 243 3.93 -12.94 10.58
CA PHE A 243 3.81 -11.95 9.52
C PHE A 243 2.90 -10.79 9.92
N VAL A 244 1.72 -11.06 10.47
CA VAL A 244 0.82 -10.01 10.97
C VAL A 244 1.47 -9.22 12.11
N PHE A 245 2.16 -9.91 13.03
CA PHE A 245 2.90 -9.28 14.10
C PHE A 245 4.04 -8.40 13.59
N SER A 246 4.75 -8.83 12.54
CA SER A 246 5.85 -8.09 11.95
C SER A 246 5.39 -6.73 11.40
N LEU A 247 4.20 -6.67 10.79
CA LEU A 247 3.60 -5.43 10.29
C LEU A 247 3.26 -4.47 11.42
N VAL A 248 2.61 -4.95 12.50
CA VAL A 248 2.29 -4.12 13.67
C VAL A 248 3.56 -3.65 14.37
N PHE A 249 4.54 -4.53 14.54
CA PHE A 249 5.82 -4.22 15.16
C PHE A 249 6.59 -3.15 14.38
N THR A 250 6.74 -3.33 13.06
CA THR A 250 7.46 -2.39 12.20
C THR A 250 6.79 -1.03 12.15
N ARG A 251 5.44 -0.98 12.12
CA ARG A 251 4.67 0.27 12.23
C ARG A 251 4.99 1.02 13.53
N LEU A 252 4.90 0.35 14.67
CA LEU A 252 5.21 0.95 15.98
C LEU A 252 6.68 1.39 16.08
N PHE A 253 7.61 0.54 15.63
CA PHE A 253 9.04 0.83 15.60
C PHE A 253 9.34 2.08 14.78
N PHE A 254 8.80 2.16 13.57
CA PHE A 254 9.01 3.28 12.66
C PHE A 254 8.45 4.57 13.27
N MET A 255 7.24 4.51 13.82
CA MET A 255 6.63 5.66 14.49
C MET A 255 7.45 6.13 15.68
N VAL A 256 7.95 5.22 16.54
CA VAL A 256 8.83 5.57 17.69
C VAL A 256 10.14 6.20 17.19
N PHE A 257 10.74 5.62 16.16
CA PHE A 257 12.02 6.06 15.60
C PHE A 257 11.94 7.46 15.00
N VAL A 258 11.03 7.69 14.04
CA VAL A 258 10.81 8.99 13.39
C VAL A 258 10.51 10.07 14.43
N ASN A 259 9.67 9.74 15.40
CA ASN A 259 9.33 10.61 16.51
C ASN A 259 10.51 10.98 17.42
N GLY A 260 11.50 10.09 17.55
CA GLY A 260 12.74 10.29 18.28
C GLY A 260 13.72 11.18 17.52
N VAL A 261 13.92 10.91 16.23
CA VAL A 261 14.75 11.72 15.32
C VAL A 261 14.29 13.16 15.30
N VAL A 262 12.98 13.38 15.14
CA VAL A 262 12.39 14.73 15.04
C VAL A 262 12.47 15.53 16.35
N ARG A 263 12.61 14.86 17.51
CA ARG A 263 12.70 15.50 18.84
C ARG A 263 14.12 15.94 19.22
N LYS A 264 15.16 15.17 18.88
CA LYS A 264 16.54 15.39 19.36
C LYS A 264 17.27 16.63 18.80
N ARG A 265 16.68 17.37 17.86
CA ARG A 265 17.25 18.63 17.32
C ARG A 265 16.60 19.90 17.90
N TYR A 266 16.12 19.81 19.14
CA TYR A 266 15.77 20.91 20.03
C TYR A 266 16.39 20.59 21.39
#